data_AF-A0A7C7H377-F1
#
_entry.id   AF-A0A7C7H377-F1
#
_cell.length_a   1.000
_cell.length_b   1.000
_cell.length_c   1.000
_cell.angle_alpha   90.00
_cell.angle_beta   90.00
_cell.angle_gamma   90.00
#
_symmetry.space_group_name_H-M   'P 1'
#
loop_
_entity.id
_entity.type
_entity.pdbx_description
1 polymer ?
#
loop_
_entity_poly.entity_id
_entity_poly.type
_entity_poly.pdbx_seq_one_letter_code
_entity_poly.pdbx_strand_id
1 'polypeptide(L)'
;MAAGMAHAGNLCGRLFKNTDTNRWTALGICAVYSIFSVNILFHKYFPSLKISNGREIQKNITKLTHSHDLIAVQNPENYIYTRKQYRNNLINIYNNNRLNGFNLVAPKNYDLFKYAPGQGREVFQIIKKLWGQITFKTFNLGEENTMILMTGPSSIPLIPDNFEESTQWEILNGKGTISKSKPGNTYDQLVLKLETSPENEMLVMRTIPNTVKVSKPSMVVLIWTVKMNYKELINQPALLVKLTSPKDQYMQVAMGRINSGMNVYLGDTFRTSSNWFLRSAIGIVPPGNHSFSILLKCNKNQTILYDEFRVFLIELADKK
;
A
#
# COMPACT_ATOMS: atom_id res chain seq x y z
N MET A 1 20.96 -13.82 11.80
CA MET A 1 21.17 -15.10 11.08
C MET A 1 22.65 -15.39 10.87
N ALA A 2 23.42 -14.57 10.15
CA ALA A 2 24.87 -14.80 9.92
C ALA A 2 25.71 -14.91 11.22
N ALA A 3 25.44 -14.06 12.22
CA ALA A 3 26.16 -14.10 13.50
C ALA A 3 25.88 -15.36 14.34
N GLY A 4 24.63 -15.86 14.35
CA GLY A 4 24.28 -17.11 15.03
C GLY A 4 24.85 -18.34 14.34
N MET A 5 24.94 -18.31 13.00
CA MET A 5 25.53 -19.37 12.20
C MET A 5 27.07 -19.43 12.32
N ALA A 6 27.74 -18.28 12.39
CA ALA A 6 29.17 -18.21 12.69
C ALA A 6 29.48 -18.74 14.09
N HIS A 7 28.59 -18.52 15.06
CA HIS A 7 28.75 -19.01 16.42
C HIS A 7 28.58 -20.54 16.51
N ALA A 8 27.56 -21.09 15.84
CA ALA A 8 27.36 -22.54 15.74
C ALA A 8 28.51 -23.24 14.98
N GLY A 9 28.97 -22.65 13.88
CA GLY A 9 30.13 -23.14 13.12
C GLY A 9 31.43 -23.14 13.93
N ASN A 10 31.67 -22.10 14.74
CA ASN A 10 32.80 -22.05 15.67
C ASN A 10 32.69 -23.06 16.81
N LEU A 11 31.47 -23.33 17.32
CA LEU A 11 31.23 -24.34 18.35
C LEU A 11 31.48 -25.76 17.83
N CYS A 12 30.97 -26.09 16.65
CA CYS A 12 31.26 -27.38 16.00
C CYS A 12 32.73 -27.49 15.56
N GLY A 13 33.33 -26.38 15.12
CA GLY A 13 34.72 -26.36 14.68
C GLY A 13 35.74 -26.54 15.78
N ARG A 14 35.38 -26.30 17.04
CA ARG A 14 36.23 -26.65 18.20
C ARG A 14 36.38 -28.16 18.42
N LEU A 15 35.49 -28.97 17.85
CA LEU A 15 35.55 -30.44 17.91
C LEU A 15 36.46 -31.05 16.83
N PHE A 16 36.78 -30.31 15.77
CA PHE A 16 37.62 -30.77 14.67
C PHE A 16 38.82 -29.84 14.49
N LYS A 17 40.03 -30.35 14.76
CA LYS A 17 41.30 -29.59 14.82
C LYS A 17 41.78 -28.99 13.48
N ASN A 18 40.97 -29.01 12.41
CA ASN A 18 41.42 -28.65 11.06
C ASN A 18 40.48 -27.62 10.41
N THR A 19 41.02 -26.46 10.05
CA THR A 19 40.28 -25.27 9.61
C THR A 19 39.55 -25.46 8.28
N ASP A 20 40.08 -26.30 7.38
CA ASP A 20 39.40 -26.64 6.12
C ASP A 20 38.19 -27.55 6.35
N THR A 21 38.32 -28.52 7.27
CA THR A 21 37.22 -29.44 7.66
C THR A 21 36.09 -28.69 8.36
N ASN A 22 36.41 -27.61 9.08
CA ASN A 22 35.43 -26.72 9.71
C ASN A 22 34.58 -25.94 8.70
N ARG A 23 35.17 -25.55 7.55
CA ARG A 23 34.42 -24.86 6.49
C ARG A 23 33.45 -25.81 5.78
N TRP A 24 33.88 -27.04 5.50
CA TRP A 24 33.03 -28.05 4.86
C TRP A 24 31.90 -28.56 5.76
N THR A 25 32.17 -28.73 7.05
CA THR A 25 31.13 -29.09 8.04
C THR A 25 30.12 -27.96 8.22
N ALA A 26 30.56 -26.70 8.30
CA ALA A 26 29.64 -25.55 8.32
C ALA A 26 28.78 -25.47 7.06
N LEU A 27 29.36 -25.68 5.87
CA LEU A 27 28.62 -25.75 4.61
C LEU A 27 27.62 -26.91 4.59
N GLY A 28 28.01 -28.08 5.11
CA GLY A 28 27.12 -29.25 5.24
C GLY A 28 25.93 -28.98 6.15
N ILE A 29 26.15 -28.37 7.31
CA ILE A 29 25.08 -27.95 8.23
C ILE A 29 24.16 -26.91 7.55
N CYS A 30 24.73 -25.94 6.84
CA CYS A 30 23.94 -24.96 6.06
C CYS A 30 23.12 -25.62 4.96
N ALA A 31 23.67 -26.60 4.24
CA ALA A 31 22.97 -27.33 3.19
C ALA A 31 21.81 -28.13 3.78
N VAL A 32 22.04 -28.89 4.85
CA VAL A 32 21.01 -29.66 5.56
C VAL A 32 19.90 -28.73 6.07
N TYR A 33 20.26 -27.65 6.76
CA TYR A 33 19.27 -26.67 7.24
C TYR A 33 18.47 -26.03 6.11
N SER A 34 19.11 -25.69 5.00
CA SER A 34 18.44 -25.11 3.83
C SER A 34 17.47 -26.11 3.19
N ILE A 35 17.88 -27.37 3.04
CA ILE A 35 17.01 -28.45 2.54
C ILE A 35 15.81 -28.64 3.46
N PHE A 36 16.02 -28.73 4.78
CA PHE A 36 14.93 -28.85 5.74
C PHE A 36 14.00 -27.63 5.72
N SER A 37 14.56 -26.43 5.64
CA SER A 37 13.77 -25.19 5.59
C SER A 37 12.93 -25.10 4.32
N VAL A 38 13.51 -25.44 3.17
CA VAL A 38 12.81 -25.53 1.87
C VAL A 38 11.72 -26.60 1.95
N ASN A 39 12.02 -27.79 2.47
CA ASN A 39 11.04 -28.87 2.62
C ASN A 39 9.86 -28.44 3.50
N ILE A 40 10.13 -27.90 4.69
CA ILE A 40 9.10 -27.38 5.59
C ILE A 40 8.28 -26.27 4.91
N LEU A 41 8.92 -25.35 4.19
CA LEU A 41 8.24 -24.28 3.47
C LEU A 41 7.29 -24.83 2.39
N PHE A 42 7.77 -25.72 1.52
CA PHE A 42 7.00 -26.19 0.36
C PHE A 42 6.00 -27.30 0.67
N HIS A 43 6.29 -28.16 1.66
CA HIS A 43 5.45 -29.31 1.98
C HIS A 43 4.57 -29.11 3.22
N LYS A 44 4.88 -28.15 4.10
CA LYS A 44 4.06 -27.87 5.29
C LYS A 44 3.37 -26.50 5.22
N TYR A 45 4.13 -25.42 5.05
CA TYR A 45 3.57 -24.06 5.09
C TYR A 45 2.79 -23.67 3.83
N PHE A 46 3.33 -23.92 2.63
CA PHE A 46 2.64 -23.52 1.40
C PHE A 46 1.31 -24.27 1.20
N PRO A 47 1.22 -25.60 1.47
CA PRO A 47 -0.04 -26.31 1.39
C PRO A 47 -1.05 -25.86 2.45
N SER A 48 -0.62 -25.45 3.65
CA SER A 48 -1.54 -24.94 4.68
C SER A 48 -2.17 -23.59 4.33
N LEU A 49 -1.62 -22.87 3.35
CA LEU A 49 -2.18 -21.62 2.82
C LEU A 49 -3.12 -21.85 1.63
N LYS A 50 -3.26 -23.09 1.15
CA LYS A 50 -4.15 -23.39 0.03
C LYS A 50 -5.59 -23.44 0.51
N ILE A 51 -6.44 -22.67 -0.15
CA ILE A 51 -7.90 -22.80 -0.05
C ILE A 51 -8.42 -23.65 -1.22
N SER A 52 -9.52 -24.36 -1.00
CA SER A 52 -10.12 -25.32 -1.94
C SER A 52 -10.43 -24.72 -3.33
N ASN A 53 -10.79 -23.43 -3.39
CA ASN A 53 -11.28 -22.74 -4.59
C ASN A 53 -10.32 -21.65 -5.14
N GLY A 54 -9.07 -21.59 -4.68
CA GLY A 54 -8.18 -20.45 -4.97
C GLY A 54 -7.88 -20.21 -6.47
N ARG A 55 -7.84 -21.27 -7.29
CA ARG A 55 -7.67 -21.13 -8.76
C ARG A 55 -8.88 -20.48 -9.43
N GLU A 56 -10.08 -20.79 -8.95
CA GLU A 56 -11.32 -20.21 -9.44
C GLU A 56 -11.37 -18.72 -9.12
N ILE A 57 -11.02 -18.36 -7.88
CA ILE A 57 -10.89 -16.95 -7.44
C ILE A 57 -9.94 -16.19 -8.36
N GLN A 58 -8.75 -16.74 -8.63
CA GLN A 58 -7.77 -16.11 -9.50
C GLN A 58 -8.31 -15.88 -10.93
N LYS A 59 -8.99 -16.88 -11.51
CA LYS A 59 -9.60 -16.79 -12.84
C LYS A 59 -10.71 -15.73 -12.87
N ASN A 60 -11.60 -15.75 -11.89
CA ASN A 60 -12.75 -14.85 -11.82
C ASN A 60 -12.33 -13.41 -11.60
N ILE A 61 -11.38 -13.13 -10.70
CA ILE A 61 -10.84 -11.77 -10.50
C ILE A 61 -10.22 -11.26 -11.80
N THR A 62 -9.45 -12.09 -12.52
CA THR A 62 -8.84 -11.68 -13.80
C THR A 62 -9.89 -11.34 -14.86
N LYS A 63 -11.00 -12.08 -14.90
CA LYS A 63 -12.10 -11.87 -15.86
C LYS A 63 -12.97 -10.65 -15.52
N LEU A 64 -13.17 -10.38 -14.24
CA LEU A 64 -14.15 -9.40 -13.75
C LEU A 64 -13.55 -8.02 -13.47
N THR A 65 -12.23 -7.86 -13.53
CA THR A 65 -11.55 -6.59 -13.24
C THR A 65 -10.90 -6.00 -14.49
N HIS A 66 -10.93 -4.67 -14.60
CA HIS A 66 -10.18 -3.94 -15.60
C HIS A 66 -8.75 -3.66 -15.12
N SER A 67 -7.86 -3.33 -16.05
CA SER A 67 -6.46 -3.01 -15.79
C SER A 67 -6.25 -1.83 -14.84
N HIS A 68 -7.24 -0.94 -14.70
CA HIS A 68 -7.19 0.27 -13.87
C HIS A 68 -8.14 0.21 -12.68
N ASP A 69 -8.63 -0.99 -12.33
CA ASP A 69 -9.45 -1.18 -11.14
C ASP A 69 -8.56 -1.43 -9.92
N LEU A 70 -8.76 -0.66 -8.85
CA LEU A 70 -8.12 -0.91 -7.57
C LEU A 70 -8.82 -2.08 -6.88
N ILE A 71 -8.04 -3.07 -6.46
CA ILE A 71 -8.55 -4.28 -5.81
C ILE A 71 -8.12 -4.25 -4.35
N ALA A 72 -9.07 -4.29 -3.43
CA ALA A 72 -8.84 -4.50 -2.01
C ALA A 72 -9.26 -5.92 -1.61
N VAL A 73 -8.54 -6.54 -0.69
CA VAL A 73 -8.80 -7.91 -0.25
C VAL A 73 -8.90 -7.93 1.26
N GLN A 74 -10.03 -8.40 1.77
CA GLN A 74 -10.32 -8.40 3.20
C GLN A 74 -9.66 -9.57 3.93
N ASN A 75 -9.76 -10.79 3.40
CA ASN A 75 -9.18 -11.98 4.02
C ASN A 75 -7.74 -12.24 3.49
N PRO A 76 -6.71 -12.25 4.35
CA PRO A 76 -5.33 -12.55 3.96
C PRO A 76 -5.12 -13.89 3.26
N GLU A 77 -5.96 -14.90 3.51
CA GLU A 77 -5.89 -16.21 2.84
C GLU A 77 -6.05 -16.10 1.32
N ASN A 78 -6.79 -15.09 0.86
CA ASN A 78 -6.99 -14.82 -0.56
C ASN A 78 -5.79 -14.12 -1.22
N TYR A 79 -4.83 -13.59 -0.45
CA TYR A 79 -3.74 -12.77 -0.99
C TYR A 79 -2.92 -13.50 -2.05
N ILE A 80 -2.63 -14.80 -1.86
CA ILE A 80 -1.83 -15.57 -2.83
C ILE A 80 -2.51 -15.59 -4.21
N TYR A 81 -3.84 -15.65 -4.24
CA TYR A 81 -4.63 -15.78 -5.47
C TYR A 81 -4.94 -14.43 -6.13
N THR A 82 -5.01 -13.35 -5.34
CA THR A 82 -5.31 -12.01 -5.84
C THR A 82 -4.06 -11.19 -6.18
N ARG A 83 -2.90 -11.54 -5.61
CA ARG A 83 -1.67 -10.73 -5.65
C ARG A 83 -1.22 -10.33 -7.06
N LYS A 84 -1.28 -11.26 -8.02
CA LYS A 84 -0.85 -10.98 -9.41
C LYS A 84 -1.69 -9.88 -10.03
N GLN A 85 -3.02 -10.01 -9.95
CA GLN A 85 -3.93 -9.03 -10.54
C GLN A 85 -3.86 -7.69 -9.81
N TYR A 86 -3.87 -7.71 -8.47
CA TYR A 86 -3.71 -6.50 -7.66
C TYR A 86 -2.42 -5.74 -8.02
N ARG A 87 -1.28 -6.43 -8.10
CA ARG A 87 0.01 -5.83 -8.46
C ARG A 87 -0.05 -5.18 -9.84
N ASN A 88 -0.52 -5.91 -10.84
CA ASN A 88 -0.56 -5.42 -12.21
C ASN A 88 -1.49 -4.20 -12.33
N ASN A 89 -2.67 -4.26 -11.72
CA ASN A 89 -3.60 -3.15 -11.73
C ASN A 89 -3.04 -1.92 -11.02
N LEU A 90 -2.42 -2.09 -9.85
CA LEU A 90 -1.85 -0.95 -9.11
C LEU A 90 -0.72 -0.28 -9.90
N ILE A 91 0.13 -1.05 -10.59
CA ILE A 91 1.18 -0.50 -11.47
C ILE A 91 0.56 0.23 -12.66
N ASN A 92 -0.49 -0.30 -13.27
CA ASN A 92 -1.18 0.36 -14.38
C ASN A 92 -1.87 1.67 -13.96
N ILE A 93 -2.50 1.69 -12.78
CA ILE A 93 -3.10 2.91 -12.21
C ILE A 93 -2.03 3.97 -11.99
N TYR A 94 -0.90 3.56 -11.42
CA TYR A 94 0.25 4.43 -11.16
C TYR A 94 0.83 5.02 -12.44
N ASN A 95 1.19 4.16 -13.42
CA ASN A 95 1.82 4.57 -14.68
C ASN A 95 0.91 5.43 -15.54
N ASN A 96 -0.39 5.11 -15.61
CA ASN A 96 -1.32 5.77 -16.51
C ASN A 96 -2.11 6.90 -15.83
N ASN A 97 -1.84 7.18 -14.55
CA ASN A 97 -2.57 8.14 -13.72
C ASN A 97 -4.10 8.01 -13.89
N ARG A 98 -4.62 6.78 -13.82
CA ARG A 98 -6.03 6.48 -14.12
C ARG A 98 -6.60 5.41 -13.20
N LEU A 99 -7.76 5.67 -12.63
CA LEU A 99 -8.53 4.73 -11.81
C LEU A 99 -9.95 4.57 -12.38
N ASN A 100 -10.36 3.34 -12.69
CA ASN A 100 -11.67 3.03 -13.27
C ASN A 100 -12.68 2.50 -12.25
N GLY A 101 -12.23 2.03 -11.09
CA GLY A 101 -13.12 1.42 -10.11
C GLY A 101 -12.38 0.91 -8.89
N PHE A 102 -13.14 0.64 -7.84
CA PHE A 102 -12.70 -0.01 -6.62
C PHE A 102 -13.53 -1.27 -6.39
N ASN A 103 -12.83 -2.41 -6.33
CA ASN A 103 -13.39 -3.73 -6.08
C ASN A 103 -12.91 -4.23 -4.71
N LEU A 104 -13.85 -4.64 -3.85
CA LEU A 104 -13.53 -5.32 -2.59
C LEU A 104 -13.78 -6.82 -2.73
N VAL A 105 -12.75 -7.62 -2.46
CA VAL A 105 -12.82 -9.07 -2.33
C VAL A 105 -13.02 -9.42 -0.86
N ALA A 106 -14.15 -10.05 -0.55
CA ALA A 106 -14.53 -10.40 0.82
C ALA A 106 -15.35 -11.72 0.86
N PRO A 107 -15.46 -12.37 2.04
CA PRO A 107 -16.37 -13.49 2.23
C PRO A 107 -17.81 -13.15 1.84
N LYS A 108 -18.59 -14.16 1.45
CA LYS A 108 -20.03 -14.01 1.24
C LYS A 108 -20.67 -13.47 2.52
N ASN A 109 -21.63 -12.56 2.36
CA ASN A 109 -22.35 -11.89 3.45
C ASN A 109 -21.46 -11.07 4.40
N TYR A 110 -20.24 -10.71 3.99
CA TYR A 110 -19.39 -9.83 4.77
C TYR A 110 -20.04 -8.45 4.97
N ASP A 111 -20.10 -8.00 6.22
CA ASP A 111 -20.54 -6.64 6.54
C ASP A 111 -19.46 -5.64 6.09
N LEU A 112 -19.73 -4.98 4.97
CA LEU A 112 -18.86 -3.97 4.38
C LEU A 112 -18.49 -2.86 5.36
N PHE A 113 -19.38 -2.52 6.30
CA PHE A 113 -19.08 -1.50 7.30
C PHE A 113 -18.01 -1.90 8.29
N LYS A 114 -17.70 -3.20 8.40
CA LYS A 114 -16.59 -3.71 9.21
C LYS A 114 -15.26 -3.71 8.47
N TYR A 115 -15.22 -3.22 7.22
CA TYR A 115 -13.98 -3.18 6.46
C TYR A 115 -13.02 -2.15 7.07
N ALA A 116 -11.97 -2.68 7.70
CA ALA A 116 -10.91 -1.93 8.36
C ALA A 116 -9.54 -2.30 7.76
N PRO A 117 -9.12 -1.62 6.67
CA PRO A 117 -7.82 -1.90 6.05
C PRO A 117 -6.66 -1.57 7.01
N GLY A 118 -5.86 -2.59 7.35
CA GLY A 118 -4.57 -2.45 8.04
C GLY A 118 -4.61 -2.12 9.55
N GLN A 119 -5.33 -2.92 10.37
CA GLN A 119 -5.57 -2.65 11.81
C GLN A 119 -6.16 -1.25 12.10
N GLY A 120 -6.66 -0.57 11.06
CA GLY A 120 -7.18 0.79 11.13
C GLY A 120 -8.64 0.85 11.55
N ARG A 121 -9.23 2.04 11.35
CA ARG A 121 -10.66 2.27 11.57
C ARG A 121 -11.48 1.71 10.40
N GLU A 122 -12.74 1.41 10.68
CA GLU A 122 -13.71 0.98 9.68
C GLU A 122 -14.03 2.11 8.69
N VAL A 123 -13.46 2.03 7.48
CA VAL A 123 -13.44 3.16 6.53
C VAL A 123 -14.84 3.50 6.00
N PHE A 124 -15.73 2.52 5.90
CA PHE A 124 -17.08 2.71 5.37
C PHE A 124 -18.13 3.10 6.42
N GLN A 125 -17.81 3.13 7.73
CA GLN A 125 -18.80 3.50 8.75
C GLN A 125 -19.40 4.88 8.55
N ILE A 126 -18.62 5.83 8.02
CA ILE A 126 -19.06 7.22 7.82
C ILE A 126 -20.25 7.34 6.84
N ILE A 127 -20.42 6.38 5.93
CA ILE A 127 -21.53 6.35 4.96
C ILE A 127 -22.68 5.44 5.39
N LYS A 128 -22.64 4.84 6.59
CA LYS A 128 -23.67 3.90 7.05
C LYS A 128 -25.09 4.50 7.04
N LYS A 129 -25.23 5.78 7.35
CA LYS A 129 -26.52 6.50 7.31
C LYS A 129 -27.06 6.72 5.89
N LEU A 130 -26.19 6.67 4.88
CA LEU A 130 -26.53 6.87 3.47
C LEU A 130 -26.67 5.54 2.71
N TRP A 131 -26.54 4.42 3.41
CA TRP A 131 -26.50 3.08 2.84
C TRP A 131 -27.77 2.68 2.06
N GLY A 132 -28.94 3.10 2.52
CA GLY A 132 -30.21 2.76 1.88
C GLY A 132 -30.33 3.27 0.42
N GLN A 133 -29.43 4.17 0.02
CA GLN A 133 -29.36 4.77 -1.31
C GLN A 133 -28.30 4.11 -2.23
N ILE A 134 -27.55 3.14 -1.72
CA ILE A 134 -26.41 2.51 -2.40
C ILE A 134 -26.76 1.05 -2.71
N THR A 135 -26.49 0.60 -3.94
CA THR A 135 -26.60 -0.82 -4.31
C THR A 135 -25.37 -1.23 -5.09
N PHE A 136 -24.51 -2.01 -4.43
CA PHE A 136 -23.29 -2.49 -5.07
C PHE A 136 -23.54 -3.69 -5.97
N LYS A 137 -22.78 -3.74 -7.07
CA LYS A 137 -22.74 -4.93 -7.91
C LYS A 137 -21.82 -5.96 -7.25
N THR A 138 -22.38 -7.12 -6.97
CA THR A 138 -21.64 -8.24 -6.37
C THR A 138 -21.46 -9.34 -7.41
N PHE A 139 -20.24 -9.85 -7.50
CA PHE A 139 -19.87 -10.96 -8.37
C PHE A 139 -19.38 -12.12 -7.53
N ASN A 140 -19.76 -13.34 -7.90
CA ASN A 140 -19.23 -14.54 -7.25
C ASN A 140 -17.78 -14.78 -7.71
N LEU A 141 -16.88 -15.02 -6.76
CA LEU A 141 -15.51 -15.44 -7.04
C LEU A 141 -15.28 -16.94 -6.82
N GLY A 142 -16.18 -17.57 -6.05
CA GLY A 142 -16.23 -19.00 -5.80
C GLY A 142 -17.31 -19.31 -4.77
N GLU A 143 -17.18 -20.42 -4.07
CA GLU A 143 -18.15 -20.87 -3.06
C GLU A 143 -18.24 -19.94 -1.84
N GLU A 144 -17.12 -19.36 -1.40
CA GLU A 144 -17.06 -18.62 -0.13
C GLU A 144 -16.81 -17.12 -0.31
N ASN A 145 -16.35 -16.69 -1.49
CA ASN A 145 -15.86 -15.33 -1.71
C ASN A 145 -16.66 -14.60 -2.80
N THR A 146 -16.80 -13.30 -2.62
CA THR A 146 -17.42 -12.38 -3.58
C THR A 146 -16.51 -11.19 -3.86
N MET A 147 -16.73 -10.56 -5.01
CA MET A 147 -16.15 -9.28 -5.37
C MET A 147 -17.26 -8.24 -5.46
N ILE A 148 -17.09 -7.12 -4.77
CA ILE A 148 -18.09 -6.07 -4.67
C ILE A 148 -17.52 -4.82 -5.33
N LEU A 149 -18.14 -4.37 -6.42
CA LEU A 149 -17.78 -3.12 -7.08
C LEU A 149 -18.44 -1.96 -6.33
N MET A 150 -17.63 -1.15 -5.65
CA MET A 150 -18.10 -0.12 -4.71
C MET A 150 -18.31 1.25 -5.34
N THR A 151 -17.93 1.43 -6.61
CA THR A 151 -17.73 2.75 -7.23
C THR A 151 -18.23 2.79 -8.67
N GLY A 152 -18.43 4.01 -9.18
CA GLY A 152 -18.67 4.25 -10.61
C GLY A 152 -17.43 3.98 -11.48
N PRO A 153 -17.58 4.07 -12.82
CA PRO A 153 -16.53 3.69 -13.78
C PRO A 153 -15.45 4.76 -14.00
N SER A 154 -15.53 5.91 -13.32
CA SER A 154 -14.70 7.08 -13.62
C SER A 154 -14.29 7.79 -12.34
N SER A 155 -13.02 8.17 -12.30
CA SER A 155 -12.43 8.95 -11.21
C SER A 155 -11.85 10.27 -11.74
N ILE A 156 -11.64 11.20 -10.82
CA ILE A 156 -11.02 12.48 -11.08
C ILE A 156 -9.61 12.44 -10.45
N PRO A 157 -8.53 12.49 -11.24
CA PRO A 157 -7.19 12.70 -10.69
C PRO A 157 -7.09 14.12 -10.13
N LEU A 158 -6.58 14.25 -8.92
CA LEU A 158 -6.50 15.54 -8.22
C LEU A 158 -5.09 16.15 -8.26
N ILE A 159 -4.08 15.31 -8.39
CA ILE A 159 -2.69 15.75 -8.35
C ILE A 159 -2.25 16.24 -9.75
N PRO A 160 -1.73 17.48 -9.87
CA PRO A 160 -1.12 17.96 -11.11
C PRO A 160 0.24 17.32 -11.34
N ASP A 161 0.77 17.44 -12.56
CA ASP A 161 2.14 17.05 -12.85
C ASP A 161 3.14 17.82 -11.96
N ASN A 162 4.24 17.18 -11.57
CA ASN A 162 5.31 17.75 -10.72
C ASN A 162 4.88 18.12 -9.28
N PHE A 163 3.97 17.36 -8.67
CA PHE A 163 3.52 17.56 -7.29
C PHE A 163 4.57 17.25 -6.21
N GLU A 164 5.74 16.76 -6.62
CA GLU A 164 6.85 16.41 -5.73
C GLU A 164 7.84 17.57 -5.58
N GLU A 165 7.64 18.68 -6.29
CA GLU A 165 8.53 19.85 -6.20
C GLU A 165 8.68 20.38 -4.76
N SER A 166 9.88 20.27 -4.20
CA SER A 166 10.19 20.59 -2.80
C SER A 166 9.84 22.00 -2.36
N THR A 167 9.82 22.98 -3.28
CA THR A 167 9.54 24.40 -2.98
C THR A 167 8.10 24.67 -2.54
N GLN A 168 7.18 23.74 -2.78
CA GLN A 168 5.76 23.88 -2.42
C GLN A 168 5.38 23.05 -1.18
N TRP A 169 6.34 22.38 -0.54
CA TRP A 169 6.13 21.64 0.70
C TRP A 169 6.52 22.50 1.91
N GLU A 170 5.61 22.60 2.88
CA GLU A 170 5.79 23.44 4.06
C GLU A 170 5.97 22.58 5.31
N ILE A 171 6.93 22.95 6.18
CA ILE A 171 7.06 22.33 7.50
C ILE A 171 5.99 22.93 8.40
N LEU A 172 5.00 22.12 8.80
CA LEU A 172 3.95 22.53 9.73
C LEU A 172 4.41 22.47 11.19
N ASN A 173 5.23 21.47 11.52
CA ASN A 173 5.72 21.25 12.86
C ASN A 173 7.07 20.53 12.85
N GLY A 174 7.88 20.80 13.86
CA GLY A 174 9.17 20.16 14.06
C GLY A 174 10.31 20.77 13.24
N LYS A 175 11.39 19.99 13.07
CA LYS A 175 12.61 20.43 12.38
C LYS A 175 13.15 19.32 11.49
N GLY A 176 13.58 19.69 10.29
CA GLY A 176 14.13 18.77 9.31
C GLY A 176 14.45 19.49 8.01
N THR A 177 14.89 18.73 7.02
CA THR A 177 15.23 19.24 5.69
C THR A 177 14.29 18.65 4.65
N ILE A 178 13.68 19.51 3.83
CA ILE A 178 12.96 19.15 2.62
C ILE A 178 13.86 19.47 1.44
N SER A 179 14.17 18.48 0.61
CA SER A 179 15.05 18.68 -0.56
C SER A 179 14.62 17.81 -1.74
N LYS A 180 15.09 18.15 -2.94
CA LYS A 180 15.01 17.26 -4.10
C LYS A 180 16.22 16.33 -4.10
N SER A 181 16.02 15.07 -4.47
CA SER A 181 17.12 14.11 -4.67
C SER A 181 16.98 13.47 -6.05
N LYS A 182 18.10 13.16 -6.70
CA LYS A 182 18.13 12.24 -7.85
C LYS A 182 18.58 10.87 -7.35
N PRO A 183 17.72 9.85 -7.35
CA PRO A 183 18.15 8.49 -7.06
C PRO A 183 19.14 8.06 -8.15
N GLY A 184 20.30 7.52 -7.79
CA GLY A 184 21.38 7.20 -8.74
C GLY A 184 21.05 6.17 -9.85
N ASN A 185 19.81 5.68 -9.94
CA ASN A 185 19.40 4.61 -10.86
C ASN A 185 18.19 4.97 -11.76
N THR A 186 17.68 6.20 -11.73
CA THR A 186 16.55 6.62 -12.58
C THR A 186 16.92 7.87 -13.35
N TYR A 187 16.83 7.79 -14.68
CA TYR A 187 16.99 8.93 -15.58
C TYR A 187 15.89 9.96 -15.27
N ASP A 188 16.32 11.15 -14.84
CA ASP A 188 15.60 12.43 -14.76
C ASP A 188 14.44 12.68 -13.78
N GLN A 189 13.96 11.73 -12.99
CA GLN A 189 12.93 12.04 -11.97
C GLN A 189 13.53 12.59 -10.66
N LEU A 190 13.11 13.80 -10.28
CA LEU A 190 13.44 14.44 -9.00
C LEU A 190 12.49 13.93 -7.91
N VAL A 191 13.02 13.26 -6.89
CA VAL A 191 12.22 12.72 -5.78
C VAL A 191 12.21 13.67 -4.58
N LEU A 192 11.12 13.66 -3.81
CA LEU A 192 11.00 14.42 -2.56
C LEU A 192 11.75 13.69 -1.45
N LYS A 193 12.79 14.32 -0.91
CA LYS A 193 13.55 13.82 0.24
C LYS A 193 13.18 14.57 1.50
N LEU A 194 12.74 13.82 2.51
CA LEU A 194 12.53 14.28 3.88
C LEU A 194 13.61 13.68 4.78
N GLU A 195 14.30 14.52 5.54
CA GLU A 195 15.37 14.10 6.45
C GLU A 195 15.30 14.83 7.79
N THR A 196 15.47 14.08 8.88
CA THR A 196 15.45 14.58 10.26
C THR A 196 16.70 14.15 11.02
N SER A 197 17.11 14.95 12.00
CA SER A 197 18.19 14.59 12.92
C SER A 197 17.69 13.64 14.03
N PRO A 198 18.60 13.04 14.83
CA PRO A 198 18.20 12.13 15.92
C PRO A 198 17.27 12.72 16.97
N GLU A 199 17.29 14.04 17.16
CA GLU A 199 16.48 14.71 18.19
C GLU A 199 15.12 15.18 17.67
N ASN A 200 14.99 15.36 16.36
CA ASN A 200 13.85 16.05 15.75
C ASN A 200 12.97 15.11 14.96
N GLU A 201 11.67 15.35 14.99
CA GLU A 201 10.74 14.87 13.97
C GLU A 201 10.23 16.05 13.15
N MET A 202 9.63 15.77 11.99
CA MET A 202 8.98 16.82 11.20
C MET A 202 7.64 16.34 10.66
N LEU A 203 6.70 17.26 10.56
CA LEU A 203 5.45 17.11 9.82
C LEU A 203 5.45 18.13 8.69
N VAL A 204 5.35 17.65 7.45
CA VAL A 204 5.26 18.50 6.26
C VAL A 204 3.91 18.38 5.60
N MET A 205 3.49 19.43 4.92
CA MET A 205 2.23 19.47 4.18
C MET A 205 2.43 20.10 2.81
N ARG A 206 1.66 19.61 1.84
CA ARG A 206 1.43 20.30 0.58
C ARG A 206 -0.05 20.25 0.24
N THR A 207 -0.60 21.39 -0.13
CA THR A 207 -1.97 21.52 -0.60
C THR A 207 -2.04 21.14 -2.08
N ILE A 208 -2.99 20.28 -2.42
CA ILE A 208 -3.34 19.95 -3.79
C ILE A 208 -4.08 21.16 -4.37
N PRO A 209 -3.62 21.71 -5.52
CA PRO A 209 -4.28 22.85 -6.13
C PRO A 209 -5.74 22.57 -6.48
N ASN A 210 -6.54 23.65 -6.50
CA ASN A 210 -7.96 23.66 -6.82
C ASN A 210 -8.87 23.05 -5.75
N THR A 211 -10.09 23.59 -5.70
CA THR A 211 -11.19 23.03 -4.90
C THR A 211 -12.01 22.11 -5.79
N VAL A 212 -12.39 20.95 -5.27
CA VAL A 212 -13.20 19.96 -5.98
C VAL A 212 -14.58 19.90 -5.35
N LYS A 213 -15.60 20.02 -6.20
CA LYS A 213 -17.00 19.86 -5.79
C LYS A 213 -17.37 18.37 -5.81
N VAL A 214 -17.80 17.86 -4.66
CA VAL A 214 -18.25 16.49 -4.45
C VAL A 214 -19.76 16.52 -4.25
N SER A 215 -20.51 15.97 -5.20
CA SER A 215 -21.98 15.96 -5.21
C SER A 215 -22.59 14.93 -4.26
N LYS A 216 -21.93 13.77 -4.11
CA LYS A 216 -22.36 12.63 -3.31
C LYS A 216 -21.15 11.96 -2.61
N PRO A 217 -21.37 11.12 -1.58
CA PRO A 217 -20.27 10.45 -0.89
C PRO A 217 -19.33 9.76 -1.87
N SER A 218 -18.04 10.04 -1.73
CA SER A 218 -17.02 9.61 -2.68
C SER A 218 -15.85 8.99 -1.93
N MET A 219 -15.20 8.03 -2.57
CA MET A 219 -13.95 7.48 -2.09
C MET A 219 -12.79 8.35 -2.59
N VAL A 220 -11.87 8.65 -1.69
CA VAL A 220 -10.57 9.20 -2.04
C VAL A 220 -9.53 8.08 -1.98
N VAL A 221 -8.74 7.95 -3.04
CA VAL A 221 -7.70 6.94 -3.18
C VAL A 221 -6.37 7.66 -3.27
N LEU A 222 -5.46 7.34 -2.37
CA LEU A 222 -4.08 7.82 -2.39
C LEU A 222 -3.16 6.67 -2.78
N ILE A 223 -2.38 6.85 -3.83
CA ILE A 223 -1.32 5.95 -4.27
C ILE A 223 -0.01 6.73 -4.25
N TRP A 224 1.06 6.11 -3.78
CA TRP A 224 2.37 6.76 -3.69
C TRP A 224 3.47 5.73 -3.73
N THR A 225 4.66 6.19 -4.11
CA THR A 225 5.87 5.41 -3.98
C THR A 225 6.73 5.95 -2.86
N VAL A 226 7.40 5.05 -2.15
CA VAL A 226 8.26 5.42 -1.03
C VAL A 226 9.48 4.52 -0.99
N LYS A 227 10.65 5.11 -0.76
CA LYS A 227 11.90 4.40 -0.50
C LYS A 227 12.46 4.84 0.84
N MET A 228 12.79 3.85 1.67
CA MET A 228 13.41 4.05 2.96
C MET A 228 14.00 2.75 3.51
N ASN A 229 14.66 2.83 4.65
CA ASN A 229 15.20 1.69 5.36
C ASN A 229 14.07 0.83 5.95
N TYR A 230 14.00 -0.46 5.57
CA TYR A 230 12.92 -1.37 5.98
C TYR A 230 12.77 -1.58 7.49
N LYS A 231 13.78 -1.21 8.30
CA LYS A 231 13.75 -1.32 9.76
C LYS A 231 13.03 -0.16 10.44
N GLU A 232 12.82 0.94 9.74
CA GLU A 232 12.19 2.13 10.32
C GLU A 232 10.66 2.07 10.20
N LEU A 233 9.97 2.74 11.13
CA LEU A 233 8.52 2.86 11.10
C LEU A 233 8.10 3.79 9.95
N ILE A 234 7.17 3.33 9.12
CA ILE A 234 6.55 4.17 8.08
C ILE A 234 5.26 4.75 8.61
N ASN A 235 5.22 6.08 8.72
CA ASN A 235 3.97 6.79 8.82
C ASN A 235 3.29 6.78 7.45
N GLN A 236 2.04 6.32 7.40
CA GLN A 236 1.22 6.48 6.20
C GLN A 236 1.01 7.98 5.96
N PRO A 237 1.08 8.46 4.70
CA PRO A 237 0.60 9.80 4.39
C PRO A 237 -0.82 10.00 4.90
N ALA A 238 -1.08 11.14 5.51
CA ALA A 238 -2.43 11.53 5.90
C ALA A 238 -3.00 12.51 4.86
N LEU A 239 -4.32 12.50 4.73
CA LEU A 239 -5.03 13.42 3.85
C LEU A 239 -5.89 14.34 4.70
N LEU A 240 -5.63 15.65 4.60
CA LEU A 240 -6.43 16.69 5.22
C LEU A 240 -7.36 17.28 4.17
N VAL A 241 -8.59 17.55 4.58
CA VAL A 241 -9.62 18.14 3.76
C VAL A 241 -10.09 19.42 4.43
N LYS A 242 -10.04 20.51 3.69
CA LYS A 242 -10.65 21.79 4.05
C LYS A 242 -12.02 21.88 3.38
N LEU A 243 -13.07 21.90 4.18
CA LEU A 243 -14.45 22.13 3.75
C LEU A 243 -14.66 23.63 3.54
N THR A 244 -15.00 24.02 2.32
CA THR A 244 -15.25 25.43 1.95
C THR A 244 -16.75 25.75 2.13
N SER A 245 -17.18 26.06 3.36
CA SER A 245 -18.54 26.55 3.68
C SER A 245 -18.60 27.13 5.11
N PRO A 246 -19.38 28.21 5.37
CA PRO A 246 -18.93 29.57 5.71
C PRO A 246 -17.82 29.74 6.78
N LYS A 247 -17.39 28.69 7.47
CA LYS A 247 -16.18 28.67 8.30
C LYS A 247 -15.23 27.59 7.78
N ASP A 248 -13.96 27.95 7.63
CA ASP A 248 -12.93 26.98 7.26
C ASP A 248 -12.87 25.86 8.31
N GLN A 249 -13.38 24.69 7.95
CA GLN A 249 -13.34 23.50 8.79
C GLN A 249 -12.40 22.48 8.17
N TYR A 250 -11.43 22.05 8.97
CA TYR A 250 -10.47 21.03 8.59
C TYR A 250 -10.92 19.67 9.12
N MET A 251 -10.82 18.65 8.28
CA MET A 251 -11.10 17.26 8.62
C MET A 251 -9.96 16.41 8.10
N GLN A 252 -9.32 15.64 8.98
CA GLN A 252 -8.43 14.58 8.53
C GLN A 252 -9.27 13.39 8.06
N VAL A 253 -9.08 12.96 6.81
CA VAL A 253 -9.78 11.79 6.28
C VAL A 253 -9.24 10.55 6.99
N ALA A 254 -10.15 9.68 7.44
CA ALA A 254 -9.81 8.38 7.99
C ALA A 254 -9.33 7.44 6.86
N MET A 255 -8.07 7.59 6.47
CA MET A 255 -7.43 6.77 5.45
C MET A 255 -6.99 5.43 6.05
N GLY A 256 -7.11 4.34 5.28
CA GLY A 256 -6.56 3.04 5.64
C GLY A 256 -5.84 2.37 4.48
N ARG A 257 -4.65 1.81 4.76
CA ARG A 257 -3.81 1.14 3.76
C ARG A 257 -4.41 -0.21 3.39
N ILE A 258 -4.78 -0.38 2.14
CA ILE A 258 -5.31 -1.64 1.64
C ILE A 258 -4.18 -2.64 1.43
N ASN A 259 -4.51 -3.94 1.54
CA ASN A 259 -3.62 -5.04 1.18
C ASN A 259 -2.23 -4.95 1.82
N SER A 260 -2.15 -4.59 3.10
CA SER A 260 -0.87 -4.35 3.81
C SER A 260 0.12 -5.52 3.75
N GLY A 261 -0.38 -6.76 3.61
CA GLY A 261 0.43 -7.96 3.42
C GLY A 261 0.88 -8.24 1.97
N MET A 262 0.39 -7.49 0.99
CA MET A 262 0.78 -7.62 -0.42
C MET A 262 1.66 -6.46 -0.87
N ASN A 263 2.91 -6.43 -0.41
CA ASN A 263 3.87 -5.39 -0.84
C ASN A 263 4.12 -5.44 -2.36
N VAL A 264 4.14 -4.28 -3.00
CA VAL A 264 4.45 -4.10 -4.42
C VAL A 264 5.73 -3.25 -4.52
N TYR A 265 6.64 -3.67 -5.40
CA TYR A 265 7.93 -3.00 -5.63
C TYR A 265 8.02 -2.55 -7.09
N LEU A 266 8.58 -1.36 -7.33
CA LEU A 266 8.73 -0.75 -8.66
C LEU A 266 10.16 -0.85 -9.18
N GLY A 267 10.52 -1.89 -9.91
CA GLY A 267 11.85 -2.03 -10.51
C GLY A 267 11.96 -3.25 -11.43
N ASP A 268 12.92 -3.17 -12.35
CA ASP A 268 13.17 -4.19 -13.37
C ASP A 268 13.75 -5.47 -12.76
N THR A 269 13.04 -6.57 -12.96
CA THR A 269 13.44 -7.96 -12.70
C THR A 269 13.66 -8.39 -11.25
N PHE A 270 13.47 -9.70 -11.00
CA PHE A 270 13.71 -10.37 -9.72
C PHE A 270 15.16 -10.24 -9.18
N ARG A 271 16.10 -9.71 -9.98
CA ARG A 271 17.53 -9.61 -9.66
C ARG A 271 17.96 -8.24 -9.12
N THR A 272 17.20 -7.19 -9.39
CA THR A 272 17.50 -5.83 -8.92
C THR A 272 16.26 -5.27 -8.26
N SER A 273 16.07 -5.61 -6.98
CA SER A 273 15.03 -4.96 -6.18
C SER A 273 15.40 -3.49 -6.02
N SER A 274 14.76 -2.64 -6.81
CA SER A 274 14.59 -1.27 -6.39
C SER A 274 13.89 -1.28 -5.01
N ASN A 275 14.42 -0.50 -4.07
CA ASN A 275 13.86 -0.41 -2.72
C ASN A 275 12.62 0.51 -2.66
N TRP A 276 11.89 0.66 -3.78
CA TRP A 276 10.72 1.51 -3.92
C TRP A 276 9.46 0.70 -3.71
N PHE A 277 8.72 1.02 -2.66
CA PHE A 277 7.42 0.43 -2.35
C PHE A 277 6.32 1.25 -3.01
N LEU A 278 5.48 0.59 -3.81
CA LEU A 278 4.22 1.16 -4.28
C LEU A 278 3.10 0.81 -3.29
N ARG A 279 2.40 1.82 -2.81
CA ARG A 279 1.37 1.70 -1.77
C ARG A 279 0.09 2.39 -2.18
N SER A 280 -0.99 1.96 -1.54
CA SER A 280 -2.32 2.53 -1.73
C SER A 280 -3.09 2.57 -0.41
N ALA A 281 -3.86 3.63 -0.24
CA ALA A 281 -4.77 3.83 0.88
C ALA A 281 -6.08 4.44 0.39
N ILE A 282 -7.16 4.14 1.10
CA ILE A 282 -8.49 4.64 0.76
C ILE A 282 -9.12 5.33 1.96
N GLY A 283 -9.94 6.32 1.70
CA GLY A 283 -10.80 6.98 2.67
C GLY A 283 -12.11 7.40 2.01
N ILE A 284 -13.07 7.86 2.81
CA ILE A 284 -14.34 8.40 2.30
C ILE A 284 -14.45 9.88 2.63
N VAL A 285 -14.92 10.65 1.65
CA VAL A 285 -15.23 12.07 1.80
C VAL A 285 -16.74 12.31 1.59
N PRO A 286 -17.36 13.16 2.42
CA PRO A 286 -18.77 13.52 2.26
C PRO A 286 -18.97 14.48 1.07
N PRO A 287 -20.22 14.75 0.67
CA PRO A 287 -20.53 15.82 -0.26
C PRO A 287 -20.06 17.19 0.24
N GLY A 288 -19.66 18.08 -0.67
CA GLY A 288 -19.19 19.42 -0.35
C GLY A 288 -18.11 19.93 -1.31
N ASN A 289 -17.67 21.15 -1.08
CA ASN A 289 -16.49 21.71 -1.74
C ASN A 289 -15.26 21.41 -0.87
N HIS A 290 -14.26 20.75 -1.45
CA HIS A 290 -13.11 20.25 -0.73
C HIS A 290 -11.81 20.73 -1.35
N SER A 291 -10.93 21.26 -0.52
CA SER A 291 -9.51 21.45 -0.84
C SER A 291 -8.71 20.40 -0.09
N PHE A 292 -7.85 19.67 -0.79
CA PHE A 292 -7.10 18.55 -0.22
C PHE A 292 -5.66 18.94 0.08
N SER A 293 -5.08 18.39 1.14
CA SER A 293 -3.65 18.51 1.45
C SER A 293 -3.09 17.17 1.89
N ILE A 294 -1.88 16.84 1.44
CA ILE A 294 -1.16 15.64 1.88
C ILE A 294 -0.24 16.03 3.03
N LEU A 295 -0.29 15.27 4.12
CA LEU A 295 0.63 15.39 5.25
C LEU A 295 1.55 14.19 5.32
N LEU A 296 2.85 14.46 5.50
CA LEU A 296 3.88 13.44 5.64
C LEU A 296 4.62 13.65 6.96
N LYS A 297 4.73 12.59 7.77
CA LYS A 297 5.50 12.60 9.01
C LYS A 297 6.84 11.89 8.82
N CYS A 298 7.93 12.58 9.12
CA CYS A 298 9.29 12.03 9.20
C CYS A 298 9.67 11.90 10.68
N ASN A 299 9.92 10.67 11.14
CA ASN A 299 10.29 10.40 12.54
C ASN A 299 11.74 10.83 12.82
N LYS A 300 12.18 10.71 14.07
CA LYS A 300 13.57 10.94 14.48
C LYS A 300 14.57 10.06 13.72
N ASN A 301 15.71 10.65 13.34
CA ASN A 301 16.80 9.98 12.62
C ASN A 301 16.34 9.26 11.35
N GLN A 302 15.40 9.84 10.61
CA GLN A 302 14.77 9.18 9.47
C GLN A 302 15.09 9.91 8.17
N THR A 303 15.38 9.14 7.12
CA THR A 303 15.43 9.64 5.74
C THR A 303 14.41 8.88 4.91
N ILE A 304 13.43 9.59 4.36
CA ILE A 304 12.39 9.02 3.51
C ILE A 304 12.40 9.72 2.17
N LEU A 305 12.35 8.93 1.10
CA LEU A 305 12.17 9.41 -0.27
C LEU A 305 10.75 9.08 -0.71
N TYR A 306 10.04 10.08 -1.21
CA TYR A 306 8.74 9.94 -1.85
C TYR A 306 8.84 10.31 -3.31
N ASP A 307 8.09 9.58 -4.13
CA ASP A 307 8.01 9.86 -5.55
C ASP A 307 6.59 9.58 -6.07
N GLU A 308 6.18 10.36 -7.06
CA GLU A 308 4.94 10.26 -7.84
C GLU A 308 3.69 9.90 -7.01
N PHE A 309 3.15 10.90 -6.29
CA PHE A 309 1.85 10.78 -5.65
C PHE A 309 0.73 10.78 -6.70
N ARG A 310 -0.31 9.99 -6.43
CA ARG A 310 -1.56 9.96 -7.21
C ARG A 310 -2.72 10.01 -6.23
N VAL A 311 -3.57 11.02 -6.36
CA VAL A 311 -4.82 11.11 -5.60
C VAL A 311 -5.97 11.09 -6.58
N PHE A 312 -6.89 10.15 -6.37
CA PHE A 312 -8.11 10.05 -7.15
C PHE A 312 -9.31 10.28 -6.23
N LEU A 313 -10.29 10.99 -6.75
CA LEU A 313 -11.63 11.01 -6.21
C LEU A 313 -12.53 10.14 -7.10
N ILE A 314 -13.24 9.19 -6.52
CA ILE A 314 -14.14 8.30 -7.25
C ILE A 314 -15.46 8.17 -6.50
N GLU A 315 -16.55 8.40 -7.21
CA GLU A 315 -17.89 8.34 -6.64
C GLU A 315 -18.28 6.92 -6.23
N LEU A 316 -18.95 6.79 -5.09
CA LEU A 316 -19.57 5.52 -4.71
C LEU A 316 -20.70 5.17 -5.68
N ALA A 317 -20.93 3.87 -5.87
CA ALA A 317 -21.98 3.39 -6.75
C ALA A 317 -23.36 3.76 -6.19
N ASP A 318 -24.26 4.22 -7.06
CA ASP A 318 -25.63 4.54 -6.70
C ASP A 318 -26.55 3.35 -6.92
N LYS A 319 -27.69 3.35 -6.22
CA LYS A 319 -28.84 2.54 -6.60
C LYS A 319 -29.32 3.01 -7.98
N LYS A 320 -29.29 2.10 -8.95
CA LYS A 320 -29.89 2.31 -10.27
C LYS A 320 -31.41 2.43 -10.17
#